data_AF-A0A4R2GGV2-F1
#
_entry.id   AF-A0A4R2GGV2-F1
#
_cell.length_a   1.000
_cell.length_b   1.000
_cell.length_c   1.000
_cell.angle_alpha   90.00
_cell.angle_beta   90.00
_cell.angle_gamma   90.00
#
_symmetry.space_group_name_H-M   'P 1'
#
loop_
_entity.id
_entity.type
_entity.pdbx_description
1 polymer ?
#
loop_
_entity_poly.entity_id
_entity_poly.type
_entity_poly.pdbx_seq_one_letter_code
_entity_poly.pdbx_strand_id
1 'polypeptide(L)'
;MEHIKTKTTKSRWLKTMRKYHKWPGIVITIFILFFATSGIILNHRNWFSSVDINRSYLPPDYRLTNWNFASIKGAVHITTSDMVVYGNIGAWLTNNEMEYFIDLNDGFPKGIDSRKVEAMLYTDDGNLLAGTLFGLYLFNGEFWDKIEIPTIEKRITDLIEHQNQIHILTRSHLLITDDLKSFEIITLPEFADDDNKVSLFRTLWTLHSGEMFGEWGKIVVDILGLGLIFLGISGILHWLFPKWIKRRKRKNGAIQSLKSGMKTNLKWHNKIGYILAIFLIFTTITGMFLRPPLLITIAQSRVAKIPFSKLDKPNPWYDKLRRIAWDDLNNKYLVSTSEGFFHFDAYFSESANYIQHQPPVSVMGCTVLEPYTSIPGVWLVGSFSGLFQWDMQSNTIHNVITRRPVMSTARMGPPISSNLISGYIRTNRAEYLVEYSRGMEVLSGHAASVPSMPAGVKNATPFSLWNLALEVHTGRIFNHLIGSWYILYIPLAGITLLLVIISGFVIWWLAHRKKRK
;
A
#
# COMPACT_ATOMS: atom_id res chain seq x y z
N MET A 1 -46.71 -4.56 -40.25
CA MET A 1 -45.49 -3.76 -40.51
C MET A 1 -44.52 -3.63 -39.31
N GLU A 2 -44.95 -3.87 -38.06
CA GLU A 2 -44.06 -3.86 -36.87
C GLU A 2 -42.98 -4.95 -36.82
N HIS A 3 -43.24 -6.11 -37.42
CA HIS A 3 -42.30 -7.24 -37.41
C HIS A 3 -41.03 -7.04 -38.26
N ILE A 4 -41.03 -6.09 -39.20
CA ILE A 4 -39.88 -5.84 -40.09
C ILE A 4 -38.91 -4.82 -39.47
N LYS A 5 -39.43 -3.80 -38.74
CA LYS A 5 -38.61 -2.80 -38.02
C LYS A 5 -37.79 -3.40 -36.88
N THR A 6 -38.28 -4.46 -36.23
CA THR A 6 -37.59 -5.14 -35.11
C THR A 6 -36.42 -6.03 -35.55
N LYS A 7 -36.47 -6.63 -36.75
CA LYS A 7 -35.36 -7.43 -37.30
C LYS A 7 -34.15 -6.57 -37.71
N THR A 8 -34.39 -5.40 -38.29
CA THR A 8 -33.34 -4.50 -38.80
C THR A 8 -32.61 -3.75 -37.67
N THR A 9 -33.34 -3.23 -36.69
CA THR A 9 -32.78 -2.58 -35.49
C THR A 9 -31.93 -3.54 -34.66
N LYS A 10 -32.39 -4.77 -34.44
CA LYS A 10 -31.66 -5.81 -33.69
C LYS A 10 -30.37 -6.26 -34.39
N SER A 11 -30.36 -6.30 -35.73
CA SER A 11 -29.17 -6.55 -36.55
C SER A 11 -28.15 -5.41 -36.46
N ARG A 12 -28.63 -4.15 -36.46
CA ARG A 12 -27.78 -2.96 -36.28
C ARG A 12 -27.13 -2.95 -34.91
N TRP A 13 -27.88 -3.22 -33.85
CA TRP A 13 -27.37 -3.23 -32.48
C TRP A 13 -26.30 -4.32 -32.26
N LEU A 14 -26.50 -5.52 -32.79
CA LEU A 14 -25.49 -6.59 -32.72
C LEU A 14 -24.19 -6.21 -33.45
N LYS A 15 -24.26 -5.56 -34.61
CA LYS A 15 -23.07 -5.05 -35.34
C LYS A 15 -22.33 -4.00 -34.52
N THR A 16 -23.08 -3.07 -33.92
CA THR A 16 -22.54 -2.01 -33.06
C THR A 16 -21.85 -2.59 -31.82
N MET A 17 -22.49 -3.50 -31.09
CA MET A 17 -21.90 -4.13 -29.90
C MET A 17 -20.63 -4.92 -30.23
N ARG A 18 -20.57 -5.62 -31.37
CA ARG A 18 -19.34 -6.28 -31.83
C ARG A 18 -18.19 -5.29 -32.07
N LYS A 19 -18.49 -4.07 -32.54
CA LYS A 19 -17.48 -3.03 -32.73
C LYS A 19 -16.94 -2.55 -31.38
N TYR A 20 -17.84 -2.25 -30.44
CA TYR A 20 -17.49 -1.82 -29.07
C TYR A 20 -16.80 -2.90 -28.24
N HIS A 21 -17.10 -4.17 -28.47
CA HIS A 21 -16.39 -5.26 -27.82
C HIS A 21 -14.98 -5.44 -28.41
N LYS A 22 -14.89 -5.49 -29.75
CA LYS A 22 -13.65 -5.85 -30.45
C LYS A 22 -12.54 -4.80 -30.31
N TRP A 23 -12.82 -3.55 -30.66
CA TRP A 23 -11.75 -2.55 -30.79
C TRP A 23 -11.22 -2.08 -29.44
N PRO A 24 -12.10 -1.62 -28.52
CA PRO A 24 -11.73 -1.44 -27.12
C PRO A 24 -11.06 -2.65 -26.50
N GLY A 25 -11.56 -3.87 -26.77
CA GLY A 25 -10.97 -5.12 -26.27
C GLY A 25 -9.51 -5.32 -26.67
N ILE A 26 -9.17 -5.06 -27.94
CA ILE A 26 -7.79 -5.16 -28.43
C ILE A 26 -6.89 -4.15 -27.71
N VAL A 27 -7.34 -2.89 -27.57
CA VAL A 27 -6.57 -1.82 -26.92
C VAL A 27 -6.35 -2.12 -25.44
N ILE A 28 -7.41 -2.52 -24.73
CA ILE A 28 -7.36 -2.71 -23.27
C ILE A 28 -6.63 -3.98 -22.87
N THR A 29 -6.41 -4.95 -23.77
CA THR A 29 -5.83 -6.25 -23.41
C THR A 29 -4.44 -6.11 -22.77
N ILE A 30 -3.57 -5.23 -23.26
CA ILE A 30 -2.25 -5.04 -22.65
C ILE A 30 -2.35 -4.53 -21.20
N PHE A 31 -3.30 -3.63 -20.94
CA PHE A 31 -3.56 -3.10 -19.62
C PHE A 31 -4.22 -4.15 -18.72
N ILE A 32 -5.13 -4.99 -19.25
CA ILE A 32 -5.68 -6.13 -18.52
C ILE A 32 -4.55 -7.05 -18.04
N LEU A 33 -3.57 -7.34 -18.91
CA LEU A 33 -2.43 -8.16 -18.52
C LEU A 33 -1.67 -7.50 -17.38
N PHE A 34 -1.39 -6.20 -17.46
CA PHE A 34 -0.75 -5.45 -16.37
C PHE A 34 -1.56 -5.50 -15.08
N PHE A 35 -2.86 -5.17 -15.08
CA PHE A 35 -3.70 -5.17 -13.88
C PHE A 35 -3.81 -6.56 -13.26
N ALA A 36 -4.05 -7.59 -14.06
CA ALA A 36 -4.26 -8.94 -13.56
C ALA A 36 -2.97 -9.55 -13.00
N THR A 37 -1.83 -9.43 -13.69
CA THR A 37 -0.56 -9.98 -13.18
C THR A 37 -0.09 -9.22 -11.95
N SER A 38 -0.15 -7.88 -11.98
CA SER A 38 0.21 -7.07 -10.81
C SER A 38 -0.74 -7.31 -9.64
N GLY A 39 -2.05 -7.46 -9.87
CA GLY A 39 -3.03 -7.74 -8.82
C GLY A 39 -2.75 -9.06 -8.09
N ILE A 40 -2.42 -10.12 -8.84
CA ILE A 40 -2.02 -11.42 -8.26
C ILE A 40 -0.75 -11.28 -7.41
N ILE A 41 0.26 -10.57 -7.92
CA ILE A 41 1.49 -10.30 -7.15
C ILE A 41 1.17 -9.53 -5.86
N LEU A 42 0.27 -8.54 -5.95
CA LEU A 42 -0.12 -7.71 -4.81
C LEU A 42 -0.80 -8.52 -3.69
N ASN A 43 -1.65 -9.49 -4.06
CA ASN A 43 -2.33 -10.37 -3.11
C ASN A 43 -1.37 -11.31 -2.34
N HIS A 44 -0.24 -11.65 -2.96
CA HIS A 44 0.71 -12.66 -2.47
C HIS A 44 2.09 -12.08 -2.13
N ARG A 45 2.13 -10.98 -1.38
CA ARG A 45 3.38 -10.28 -1.03
C ARG A 45 4.48 -11.20 -0.48
N ASN A 46 4.13 -12.14 0.40
CA ASN A 46 5.09 -13.07 1.01
C ASN A 46 5.74 -14.02 -0.01
N TRP A 47 5.07 -14.36 -1.11
CA TRP A 47 5.62 -15.25 -2.13
C TRP A 47 6.65 -14.54 -3.02
N PHE A 48 6.52 -13.21 -3.15
CA PHE A 48 7.34 -12.39 -4.03
C PHE A 48 8.30 -11.46 -3.28
N SER A 49 8.32 -11.50 -1.95
CA SER A 49 9.12 -10.59 -1.12
C SER A 49 10.63 -10.72 -1.36
N SER A 50 11.09 -11.91 -1.78
CA SER A 50 12.48 -12.19 -2.10
C SER A 50 12.91 -11.77 -3.52
N VAL A 51 11.99 -11.25 -4.32
CA VAL A 51 12.25 -10.90 -5.72
C VAL A 51 12.42 -9.39 -5.87
N ASP A 52 13.62 -9.01 -6.30
CA ASP A 52 14.02 -7.63 -6.50
C ASP A 52 14.30 -7.32 -7.97
N ILE A 53 14.21 -6.05 -8.31
CA ILE A 53 14.43 -5.51 -9.65
C ILE A 53 15.49 -4.44 -9.57
N ASN A 54 16.45 -4.49 -10.47
CA ASN A 54 17.45 -3.45 -10.58
C ASN A 54 16.78 -2.13 -10.99
N ARG A 55 17.01 -1.06 -10.22
CA ARG A 55 16.47 0.27 -10.48
C ARG A 55 16.89 0.84 -11.84
N SER A 56 17.94 0.32 -12.46
CA SER A 56 18.36 0.69 -13.82
C SER A 56 17.34 0.33 -14.91
N TYR A 57 16.49 -0.68 -14.67
CA TYR A 57 15.40 -1.08 -15.57
C TYR A 57 14.12 -0.25 -15.37
N LEU A 58 14.09 0.64 -14.37
CA LEU A 58 12.94 1.47 -14.05
C LEU A 58 13.12 2.90 -14.60
N PRO A 59 12.02 3.67 -14.74
CA PRO A 59 12.12 5.08 -15.07
C PRO A 59 13.05 5.85 -14.12
N PRO A 60 13.67 6.96 -14.58
CA PRO A 60 14.59 7.75 -13.76
C PRO A 60 14.02 8.19 -12.41
N ASP A 61 12.71 8.40 -12.34
CA ASP A 61 11.97 8.77 -11.14
C ASP A 61 12.08 7.72 -10.01
N TYR A 62 12.52 6.49 -10.29
CA TYR A 62 12.72 5.43 -9.28
C TYR A 62 14.18 5.28 -8.85
N ARG A 63 15.08 6.18 -9.25
CA ARG A 63 16.49 6.15 -8.87
C ARG A 63 16.71 6.78 -7.49
N LEU A 64 17.72 6.26 -6.78
CA LEU A 64 18.14 6.79 -5.48
C LEU A 64 19.15 7.93 -5.70
N THR A 65 18.78 9.15 -5.32
CA THR A 65 19.61 10.34 -5.54
C THR A 65 19.98 11.05 -4.24
N ASN A 66 19.06 11.12 -3.27
CA ASN A 66 19.25 11.87 -2.02
C ASN A 66 18.57 11.20 -0.82
N TRP A 67 18.75 9.88 -0.61
CA TRP A 67 18.02 9.15 0.46
C TRP A 67 16.48 9.20 0.32
N ASN A 68 15.99 9.43 -0.90
CA ASN A 68 14.57 9.42 -1.24
C ASN A 68 13.95 8.03 -1.07
N PHE A 69 12.62 7.95 -1.18
CA PHE A 69 11.79 6.76 -0.95
C PHE A 69 11.86 6.22 0.48
N ALA A 70 11.95 7.12 1.46
CA ALA A 70 12.12 6.76 2.86
C ALA A 70 13.30 5.77 3.04
N SER A 71 14.40 6.04 2.33
CA SER A 71 15.60 5.20 2.43
C SER A 71 16.02 5.10 3.88
N ILE A 72 16.11 6.25 4.56
CA ILE A 72 16.20 6.36 6.01
C ILE A 72 14.89 6.96 6.54
N LYS A 73 14.39 6.42 7.65
CA LYS A 73 13.20 6.88 8.36
C LYS A 73 13.55 7.42 9.75
N GLY A 74 14.55 6.85 10.40
CA GLY A 74 15.00 7.25 11.72
C GLY A 74 16.41 6.73 12.01
N ALA A 75 16.89 6.99 13.21
CA ALA A 75 18.16 6.49 13.72
C ALA A 75 18.06 6.21 15.21
N VAL A 76 18.82 5.22 15.69
CA VAL A 76 19.03 4.96 17.12
C VAL A 76 20.50 5.10 17.46
N HIS A 77 20.80 5.82 18.54
CA HIS A 77 22.17 5.98 19.03
C HIS A 77 22.55 4.73 19.84
N ILE A 78 23.69 4.12 19.49
CA ILE A 78 24.22 2.93 20.20
C ILE A 78 25.31 3.36 21.18
N THR A 79 26.12 4.33 20.78
CA THR A 79 27.17 4.92 21.61
C THR A 79 27.09 6.45 21.52
N THR A 80 27.97 7.16 22.22
CA THR A 80 28.08 8.62 22.08
C THR A 80 28.57 9.07 20.70
N SER A 81 29.19 8.17 19.93
CA SER A 81 29.75 8.45 18.60
C SER A 81 28.96 7.83 17.46
N ASP A 82 28.35 6.66 17.70
CA ASP A 82 27.82 5.79 16.66
C ASP A 82 26.31 5.58 16.81
N MET A 83 25.65 5.53 15.66
CA MET A 83 24.21 5.32 15.53
C MET A 83 23.92 4.36 14.38
N VAL A 84 22.77 3.70 14.45
CA VAL A 84 22.24 2.91 13.34
C VAL A 84 21.08 3.67 12.72
N VAL A 85 21.25 4.05 11.45
CA VAL A 85 20.16 4.57 10.64
C VAL A 85 19.35 3.41 10.07
N TYR A 86 18.04 3.59 10.00
CA TYR A 86 17.15 2.55 9.52
C TYR A 86 16.04 3.09 8.62
N GLY A 87 15.52 2.24 7.73
CA GLY A 87 14.38 2.57 6.89
C GLY A 87 14.13 1.53 5.80
N ASN A 88 13.78 1.98 4.59
CA ASN A 88 13.57 1.06 3.48
C ASN A 88 14.86 0.42 2.94
N ILE A 89 16.04 0.95 3.30
CA ILE A 89 17.35 0.34 3.01
C ILE A 89 17.78 -0.69 4.06
N GLY A 90 16.93 -0.94 5.05
CA GLY A 90 17.25 -1.72 6.24
C GLY A 90 18.16 -0.97 7.20
N ALA A 91 19.11 -1.66 7.83
CA ALA A 91 19.93 -1.14 8.92
C ALA A 91 21.36 -0.84 8.45
N TRP A 92 21.89 0.34 8.82
CA TRP A 92 23.26 0.75 8.51
C TRP A 92 23.89 1.48 9.69
N LEU A 93 25.09 1.04 10.09
CA LEU A 93 25.88 1.71 11.13
C LEU A 93 26.61 2.92 10.54
N THR A 94 26.61 4.01 11.29
CA THR A 94 27.27 5.27 10.93
C THR A 94 27.64 6.06 12.19
N ASN A 95 28.45 7.11 12.04
CA ASN A 95 28.70 8.07 13.11
C ASN A 95 27.65 9.20 13.12
N ASN A 96 27.67 10.03 14.16
CA ASN A 96 26.83 11.22 14.28
C ASN A 96 26.95 12.21 13.10
N GLU A 97 28.08 12.19 12.40
CA GLU A 97 28.35 13.00 11.22
C GLU A 97 27.87 12.39 9.90
N MET A 98 27.43 11.13 9.91
CA MET A 98 27.02 10.38 8.71
C MET A 98 28.11 10.30 7.62
N GLU A 99 29.37 10.15 8.03
CA GLU A 99 30.55 10.14 7.14
C GLU A 99 30.79 8.78 6.49
N TYR A 100 30.44 7.70 7.16
CA TYR A 100 30.60 6.33 6.69
C TYR A 100 29.30 5.54 6.87
N PHE A 101 29.14 4.45 6.10
CA PHE A 101 27.96 3.59 6.20
C PHE A 101 28.41 2.13 6.09
N ILE A 102 28.21 1.37 7.16
CA ILE A 102 28.50 -0.07 7.21
C ILE A 102 27.17 -0.82 7.14
N ASP A 103 27.08 -1.78 6.22
CA ASP A 103 25.88 -2.57 6.01
C ASP A 103 25.66 -3.50 7.21
N LEU A 104 24.49 -3.40 7.85
CA LEU A 104 24.07 -4.30 8.94
C LEU A 104 22.86 -5.13 8.52
N ASN A 105 22.65 -5.44 7.24
CA ASN A 105 21.43 -6.15 6.80
C ASN A 105 21.52 -7.68 6.84
N ASP A 106 22.64 -8.23 7.28
CA ASP A 106 22.82 -9.68 7.37
C ASP A 106 21.93 -10.28 8.48
N GLY A 107 21.31 -11.42 8.19
CA GLY A 107 20.27 -12.04 9.04
C GLY A 107 18.83 -11.73 8.60
N PHE A 108 18.57 -10.59 7.95
CA PHE A 108 17.26 -10.37 7.33
C PHE A 108 17.03 -11.34 6.15
N PRO A 109 15.80 -11.84 5.96
CA PRO A 109 15.49 -12.66 4.79
C PRO A 109 15.80 -11.94 3.47
N LYS A 110 16.03 -12.73 2.42
CA LYS A 110 16.32 -12.19 1.09
C LYS A 110 15.19 -11.28 0.59
N GLY A 111 15.57 -10.25 -0.17
CA GLY A 111 14.66 -9.29 -0.80
C GLY A 111 14.54 -7.97 -0.05
N ILE A 112 14.43 -6.85 -0.76
CA ILE A 112 14.37 -5.53 -0.13
C ILE A 112 13.13 -5.36 0.75
N ASP A 113 12.02 -6.04 0.42
CA ASP A 113 10.79 -6.00 1.23
C ASP A 113 11.00 -6.55 2.64
N SER A 114 11.88 -7.54 2.79
CA SER A 114 12.19 -8.18 4.06
C SER A 114 13.11 -7.36 4.95
N ARG A 115 13.85 -6.43 4.35
CA ARG A 115 14.79 -5.54 5.04
C ARG A 115 14.16 -4.20 5.42
N LYS A 116 12.89 -3.94 5.07
CA LYS A 116 12.23 -2.66 5.42
C LYS A 116 11.98 -2.59 6.92
N VAL A 117 12.77 -1.76 7.60
CA VAL A 117 12.62 -1.44 9.01
C VAL A 117 11.67 -0.26 9.16
N GLU A 118 10.64 -0.43 9.99
CA GLU A 118 9.66 0.63 10.32
C GLU A 118 10.05 1.36 11.61
N ALA A 119 10.54 0.61 12.59
CA ALA A 119 10.99 1.12 13.88
C ALA A 119 12.20 0.32 14.36
N MET A 120 13.08 0.99 15.11
CA MET A 120 14.24 0.38 15.73
C MET A 120 14.34 0.92 17.15
N LEU A 121 14.78 0.07 18.08
CA LEU A 121 14.94 0.42 19.49
C LEU A 121 16.29 -0.12 19.96
N TYR A 122 17.09 0.74 20.59
CA TYR A 122 18.24 0.32 21.37
C TYR A 122 17.85 0.43 22.84
N THR A 123 17.79 -0.69 23.54
CA THR A 123 17.30 -0.75 24.92
C THR A 123 18.40 -0.35 25.91
N ASP A 124 18.00 0.02 27.13
CA ASP A 124 18.93 0.33 28.22
C ASP A 124 19.83 -0.87 28.57
N ASP A 125 19.31 -2.10 28.43
CA ASP A 125 20.07 -3.34 28.57
C ASP A 125 21.03 -3.66 27.39
N GLY A 126 21.13 -2.76 26.41
CA GLY A 126 22.05 -2.87 25.28
C GLY A 126 21.56 -3.74 24.11
N ASN A 127 20.28 -4.09 24.05
CA ASN A 127 19.70 -4.86 22.95
C ASN A 127 19.31 -3.94 21.80
N LEU A 128 19.71 -4.29 20.57
CA LEU A 128 19.30 -3.59 19.35
C LEU A 128 18.20 -4.38 18.63
N LEU A 129 16.99 -3.82 18.59
CA LEU A 129 15.79 -4.44 18.03
C LEU A 129 15.32 -3.73 16.76
N ALA A 130 14.91 -4.51 15.75
CA ALA A 130 14.32 -4.00 14.52
C ALA A 130 12.90 -4.55 14.31
N GLY A 131 11.94 -3.63 14.24
CA GLY A 131 10.58 -3.88 13.83
C GLY A 131 10.44 -3.74 12.31
N THR A 132 10.11 -4.84 11.62
CA THR A 132 10.01 -4.87 10.16
C THR A 132 8.59 -5.21 9.69
N LEU A 133 8.40 -5.19 8.37
CA LEU A 133 7.19 -5.67 7.73
C LEU A 133 6.85 -7.14 8.06
N PHE A 134 7.85 -8.00 8.27
CA PHE A 134 7.67 -9.46 8.41
C PHE A 134 8.07 -10.02 9.78
N GLY A 135 8.42 -9.18 10.74
CA GLY A 135 8.74 -9.65 12.08
C GLY A 135 9.56 -8.67 12.92
N LEU A 136 9.80 -9.12 14.14
CA LEU A 136 10.75 -8.54 15.09
C LEU A 136 12.09 -9.27 14.97
N TYR A 137 13.18 -8.51 15.05
CA TYR A 137 14.55 -9.05 14.99
C TYR A 137 15.41 -8.43 16.09
N LEU A 138 16.36 -9.22 16.60
CA LEU A 138 17.40 -8.81 17.54
C LEU A 138 18.76 -8.92 16.87
N PHE A 139 19.59 -7.89 16.98
CA PHE A 139 20.96 -7.92 16.49
C PHE A 139 21.87 -8.57 17.53
N ASN A 140 22.58 -9.63 17.16
CA ASN A 140 23.44 -10.39 18.07
C ASN A 140 24.91 -9.91 18.11
N GLY A 141 25.21 -8.83 17.39
CA GLY A 141 26.57 -8.29 17.22
C GLY A 141 27.14 -8.52 15.81
N GLU A 142 26.62 -9.51 15.08
CA GLU A 142 27.08 -9.84 13.72
C GLU A 142 25.91 -9.88 12.71
N PHE A 143 24.76 -10.44 13.09
CA PHE A 143 23.59 -10.56 12.24
C PHE A 143 22.27 -10.42 13.03
N TRP A 144 21.17 -10.24 12.29
CA TRP A 144 19.81 -10.17 12.83
C TRP A 144 19.19 -11.55 13.02
N ASP A 145 18.86 -11.89 14.25
CA ASP A 145 18.08 -13.07 14.60
C ASP A 145 16.59 -12.73 14.69
N LYS A 146 15.75 -13.54 14.04
CA LYS A 146 14.30 -13.33 14.06
C LYS A 146 13.72 -13.81 15.40
N ILE A 147 12.95 -12.95 16.07
CA ILE A 147 12.20 -13.30 17.26
C ILE A 147 10.79 -13.76 16.86
N GLU A 148 10.38 -14.93 17.35
CA GLU A 148 9.02 -15.42 17.15
C GLU A 148 8.06 -14.80 18.16
N ILE A 149 7.17 -13.95 17.65
CA ILE A 149 6.10 -13.33 18.44
C ILE A 149 4.81 -14.15 18.37
N PRO A 150 4.02 -14.25 19.47
CA PRO A 150 2.82 -15.10 19.55
C PRO A 150 1.56 -14.50 18.88
N THR A 151 1.72 -13.83 17.74
CA THR A 151 0.63 -13.22 16.97
C THR A 151 0.64 -13.72 15.53
N ILE A 152 -0.57 -13.83 14.93
CA ILE A 152 -0.72 -14.15 13.50
C ILE A 152 -0.15 -13.01 12.63
N GLU A 153 -0.40 -11.78 13.04
CA GLU A 153 0.18 -10.59 12.42
C GLU A 153 1.63 -10.43 12.89
N LYS A 154 2.57 -10.50 11.95
CA LYS A 154 4.00 -10.37 12.22
C LYS A 154 4.56 -8.97 11.97
N ARG A 155 3.77 -8.07 11.37
CA ARG A 155 4.20 -6.71 11.06
C ARG A 155 4.33 -5.89 12.34
N ILE A 156 5.52 -5.39 12.60
CA ILE A 156 5.79 -4.42 13.66
C ILE A 156 5.65 -3.02 13.07
N THR A 157 5.01 -2.12 13.81
CA THR A 157 4.83 -0.72 13.43
C THR A 157 5.64 0.23 14.28
N ASP A 158 5.86 -0.11 15.55
CA ASP A 158 6.65 0.72 16.46
C ASP A 158 7.19 -0.08 17.64
N LEU A 159 8.22 0.46 18.29
CA LEU A 159 8.91 -0.12 19.45
C LEU A 159 9.24 0.99 20.44
N ILE A 160 8.92 0.82 21.73
CA ILE A 160 9.39 1.69 22.81
C ILE A 160 9.81 0.87 24.03
N GLU A 161 10.68 1.44 24.84
CA GLU A 161 11.00 0.94 26.18
C GLU A 161 10.34 1.86 27.22
N HIS A 162 9.68 1.27 28.20
CA HIS A 162 9.11 2.01 29.34
C HIS A 162 9.12 1.12 30.59
N GLN A 163 9.60 1.66 31.72
CA GLN A 163 9.70 0.92 33.00
C GLN A 163 10.39 -0.46 32.88
N ASN A 164 11.51 -0.53 32.15
CA ASN A 164 12.26 -1.77 31.88
C ASN A 164 11.45 -2.85 31.15
N GLN A 165 10.36 -2.47 30.48
CA GLN A 165 9.60 -3.36 29.62
C GLN A 165 9.64 -2.84 28.17
N ILE A 166 9.68 -3.78 27.25
CA ILE A 166 9.70 -3.50 25.81
C ILE A 166 8.27 -3.63 25.29
N HIS A 167 7.77 -2.54 24.74
CA HIS A 167 6.45 -2.43 24.14
C HIS A 167 6.58 -2.55 22.63
N ILE A 168 6.03 -3.64 22.08
CA ILE A 168 6.08 -3.96 20.66
C ILE A 168 4.71 -3.75 20.05
N LEU A 169 4.57 -2.71 19.23
CA LEU A 169 3.31 -2.39 18.57
C LEU A 169 3.22 -3.13 17.23
N THR A 170 2.19 -3.96 17.08
CA THR A 170 1.76 -4.46 15.76
C THR A 170 0.64 -3.58 15.22
N ARG A 171 0.05 -3.90 14.06
CA ARG A 171 -1.09 -3.12 13.56
C ARG A 171 -2.38 -3.35 14.36
N SER A 172 -2.44 -4.38 15.20
CA SER A 172 -3.67 -4.80 15.87
C SER A 172 -3.53 -5.01 17.38
N HIS A 173 -2.36 -5.43 17.86
CA HIS A 173 -2.10 -5.69 19.28
C HIS A 173 -0.83 -5.00 19.74
N LEU A 174 -0.78 -4.70 21.03
CA LEU A 174 0.44 -4.37 21.75
C LEU A 174 0.97 -5.65 22.40
N LEU A 175 2.27 -5.91 22.28
CA LEU A 175 2.95 -6.97 23.02
C LEU A 175 3.88 -6.33 24.05
N ILE A 176 3.91 -6.86 25.26
CA ILE A 176 4.83 -6.43 26.32
C ILE A 176 5.72 -7.60 26.71
N THR A 177 7.02 -7.35 26.88
CA THR A 177 8.02 -8.35 27.27
C THR A 177 9.16 -7.70 28.05
N ASP A 178 9.76 -8.47 28.95
CA ASP A 178 10.99 -8.14 29.70
C ASP A 178 12.20 -8.97 29.23
N ASP A 179 11.97 -10.15 28.64
CA ASP A 179 13.01 -11.13 28.30
C ASP A 179 13.13 -11.46 26.80
N LEU A 180 12.27 -10.86 25.96
CA LEU A 180 12.11 -11.13 24.52
C LEU A 180 11.73 -12.59 24.16
N LYS A 181 11.25 -13.37 25.13
CA LYS A 181 10.84 -14.76 24.98
C LYS A 181 9.37 -14.95 25.39
N SER A 182 8.97 -14.31 26.47
CA SER A 182 7.64 -14.33 27.06
C SER A 182 6.94 -13.02 26.71
N PHE A 183 5.77 -13.11 26.08
CA PHE A 183 5.02 -11.94 25.63
C PHE A 183 3.61 -11.94 26.20
N GLU A 184 3.26 -10.84 26.87
CA GLU A 184 1.87 -10.51 27.15
C GLU A 184 1.25 -9.87 25.90
N ILE A 185 0.06 -10.33 25.49
CA ILE A 185 -0.65 -9.78 24.34
C ILE A 185 -1.81 -8.92 24.85
N ILE A 186 -1.72 -7.62 24.63
CA ILE A 186 -2.73 -6.64 25.02
C ILE A 186 -3.57 -6.26 23.80
N THR A 187 -4.88 -6.47 23.92
CA THR A 187 -5.85 -5.82 23.04
C THR A 187 -6.21 -4.48 23.66
N LEU A 188 -5.82 -3.40 23.01
CA LEU A 188 -6.08 -2.06 23.53
C LEU A 188 -7.61 -1.83 23.69
N PRO A 189 -8.05 -1.15 24.77
CA PRO A 189 -9.46 -0.90 25.02
C PRO A 189 -10.08 0.00 23.95
N GLU A 190 -11.39 -0.16 23.71
CA GLU A 190 -12.14 0.67 22.76
C GLU A 190 -12.34 2.09 23.32
N PHE A 191 -12.61 3.07 22.44
CA PHE A 191 -13.01 4.41 22.87
C PHE A 191 -14.55 4.50 22.98
N ALA A 192 -15.05 5.29 23.93
CA ALA A 192 -16.47 5.30 24.30
C ALA A 192 -17.44 5.69 23.15
N ASP A 193 -16.98 6.54 22.23
CA ASP A 193 -17.79 7.07 21.13
C ASP A 193 -17.59 6.32 19.79
N ASP A 194 -17.14 5.05 19.79
CA ASP A 194 -16.99 4.29 18.53
C ASP A 194 -18.36 4.08 17.87
N ASP A 195 -18.49 4.56 16.63
CA ASP A 195 -19.68 4.39 15.81
C ASP A 195 -19.83 2.98 15.23
N ASN A 196 -18.85 2.10 15.51
CA ASN A 196 -18.73 0.72 15.06
C ASN A 196 -18.80 0.58 13.52
N LYS A 197 -18.45 1.65 12.79
CA LYS A 197 -18.41 1.67 11.33
C LYS A 197 -16.98 1.59 10.82
N VAL A 198 -16.86 1.27 9.54
CA VAL A 198 -15.59 1.22 8.83
C VAL A 198 -15.65 2.10 7.59
N SER A 199 -14.50 2.62 7.16
CA SER A 199 -14.40 3.39 5.93
C SER A 199 -14.90 2.59 4.72
N LEU A 200 -15.72 3.22 3.87
CA LEU A 200 -16.16 2.64 2.61
C LEU A 200 -14.97 2.34 1.68
N PHE A 201 -13.92 3.18 1.72
CA PHE A 201 -12.68 2.90 1.00
C PHE A 201 -12.05 1.58 1.46
N ARG A 202 -11.93 1.34 2.77
CA ARG A 202 -11.37 0.08 3.31
C ARG A 202 -12.24 -1.13 2.95
N THR A 203 -13.56 -0.96 2.97
CA THR A 203 -14.53 -1.98 2.56
C THR A 203 -14.35 -2.37 1.09
N LEU A 204 -14.29 -1.38 0.19
CA LEU A 204 -14.06 -1.63 -1.23
C LEU A 204 -12.67 -2.19 -1.51
N TRP A 205 -11.64 -1.75 -0.77
CA TRP A 205 -10.27 -2.23 -0.94
C TRP A 205 -10.14 -3.71 -0.57
N THR A 206 -10.69 -4.10 0.59
CA THR A 206 -10.72 -5.50 1.03
C THR A 206 -11.60 -6.40 0.15
N LEU A 207 -12.69 -5.87 -0.42
CA LEU A 207 -13.48 -6.58 -1.44
C LEU A 207 -12.71 -6.78 -2.74
N HIS A 208 -12.03 -5.73 -3.20
CA HIS A 208 -11.29 -5.74 -4.46
C HIS A 208 -10.09 -6.69 -4.42
N SER A 209 -9.35 -6.72 -3.30
CA SER A 209 -8.24 -7.67 -3.09
C SER A 209 -8.73 -9.07 -2.73
N GLY A 210 -9.98 -9.21 -2.30
CA GLY A 210 -10.54 -10.46 -1.78
C GLY A 210 -10.18 -10.72 -0.31
N GLU A 211 -9.35 -9.88 0.30
CA GLU A 211 -8.91 -10.02 1.69
C GLU A 211 -10.06 -9.94 2.71
N MET A 212 -11.21 -9.42 2.31
CA MET A 212 -12.43 -9.41 3.13
C MET A 212 -12.78 -10.79 3.68
N PHE A 213 -12.53 -11.85 2.91
CA PHE A 213 -12.79 -13.24 3.30
C PHE A 213 -11.48 -14.04 3.49
N GLY A 214 -10.39 -13.35 3.84
CA GLY A 214 -9.08 -13.96 4.06
C GLY A 214 -8.47 -14.57 2.79
N GLU A 215 -7.72 -15.67 2.96
CA GLU A 215 -7.00 -16.32 1.86
C GLU A 215 -7.93 -16.88 0.77
N TRP A 216 -9.10 -17.41 1.16
CA TRP A 216 -10.08 -17.91 0.19
C TRP A 216 -10.60 -16.80 -0.73
N GLY A 217 -10.88 -15.61 -0.18
CA GLY A 217 -11.32 -14.49 -0.98
C GLY A 217 -10.23 -13.97 -1.93
N LYS A 218 -8.96 -13.96 -1.51
CA LYS A 218 -7.82 -13.65 -2.39
C LYS A 218 -7.74 -14.62 -3.57
N ILE A 219 -7.84 -15.93 -3.31
CA ILE A 219 -7.84 -16.96 -4.37
C ILE A 219 -8.98 -16.73 -5.37
N VAL A 220 -10.18 -16.36 -4.90
CA VAL A 220 -11.30 -16.02 -5.80
C VAL A 220 -10.94 -14.85 -6.71
N VAL A 221 -10.38 -13.77 -6.16
CA VAL A 221 -9.95 -12.60 -6.95
C VAL A 221 -8.83 -12.96 -7.92
N ASP A 222 -7.90 -13.83 -7.54
CA ASP A 222 -6.84 -14.31 -8.45
C ASP A 222 -7.42 -15.12 -9.60
N ILE A 223 -8.43 -15.97 -9.36
CA ILE A 223 -9.17 -16.68 -10.41
C ILE A 223 -9.84 -15.69 -11.37
N LEU A 224 -10.39 -14.58 -10.87
CA LEU A 224 -10.92 -13.51 -11.72
C LEU A 224 -9.81 -12.85 -12.56
N GLY A 225 -8.64 -12.60 -11.97
CA GLY A 225 -7.45 -12.09 -12.66
C GLY A 225 -6.96 -13.03 -13.77
N LEU A 226 -6.82 -14.33 -13.48
CA LEU A 226 -6.49 -15.36 -14.47
C LEU A 226 -7.56 -15.47 -15.56
N GLY A 227 -8.83 -15.35 -15.18
CA GLY A 227 -9.97 -15.27 -16.10
C GLY A 227 -9.85 -14.08 -17.05
N LEU A 228 -9.48 -12.90 -16.54
CA LEU A 228 -9.24 -11.71 -17.35
C LEU A 228 -8.06 -11.89 -18.32
N ILE A 229 -6.94 -12.46 -17.87
CA ILE A 229 -5.79 -12.80 -18.72
C ILE A 229 -6.24 -13.72 -19.85
N PHE A 230 -6.96 -14.80 -19.51
CA PHE A 230 -7.50 -15.72 -20.49
C PHE A 230 -8.42 -15.02 -21.49
N LEU A 231 -9.34 -14.16 -21.03
CA LEU A 231 -10.29 -13.45 -21.89
C LEU A 231 -9.57 -12.46 -22.83
N GLY A 232 -8.55 -11.74 -22.34
CA GLY A 232 -7.72 -10.86 -23.16
C GLY A 232 -6.98 -11.61 -24.26
N ILE A 233 -6.24 -12.67 -23.88
CA ILE A 233 -5.44 -13.48 -24.83
C ILE A 233 -6.37 -14.18 -25.84
N SER A 234 -7.43 -14.84 -25.38
CA SER A 234 -8.39 -15.53 -26.26
C SER A 234 -9.11 -14.57 -27.21
N GLY A 235 -9.38 -13.33 -26.78
CA GLY A 235 -9.92 -12.25 -27.61
C GLY A 235 -8.97 -11.84 -28.74
N ILE A 236 -7.68 -11.61 -28.42
CA ILE A 236 -6.64 -11.32 -29.43
C ILE A 236 -6.50 -12.48 -30.41
N LEU A 237 -6.43 -13.73 -29.91
CA LEU A 237 -6.31 -14.91 -30.77
C LEU A 237 -7.48 -15.00 -31.77
N HIS A 238 -8.72 -14.73 -31.33
CA HIS A 238 -9.88 -14.68 -32.22
C HIS A 238 -9.76 -13.62 -33.31
N TRP A 239 -9.13 -12.47 -33.02
CA TRP A 239 -8.86 -11.44 -34.01
C TRP A 239 -7.77 -11.86 -35.02
N LEU A 240 -6.76 -12.62 -34.59
CA LEU A 240 -5.64 -13.08 -35.43
C LEU A 240 -5.99 -14.30 -36.31
N PHE A 241 -6.81 -15.24 -35.81
CA PHE A 241 -7.15 -16.49 -36.50
C PHE A 241 -7.61 -16.32 -37.96
N PRO A 242 -8.51 -15.38 -38.33
CA PRO A 242 -8.93 -15.21 -39.72
C PRO A 242 -7.77 -14.85 -40.67
N LYS A 243 -6.78 -14.06 -40.20
CA LYS A 243 -5.60 -13.71 -40.99
C LYS A 243 -4.66 -14.92 -41.12
N TRP A 244 -4.47 -15.68 -40.04
CA TRP A 244 -3.64 -16.89 -40.05
C TRP A 244 -4.21 -17.98 -40.94
N ILE A 245 -5.52 -18.21 -40.90
CA ILE A 245 -6.22 -19.15 -41.79
C ILE A 245 -6.05 -18.74 -43.25
N LYS A 246 -6.23 -17.44 -43.58
CA LYS A 246 -5.98 -16.93 -44.95
C LYS A 246 -4.54 -17.15 -45.39
N ARG A 247 -3.55 -16.89 -44.53
CA ARG A 247 -2.12 -17.11 -44.83
C ARG A 247 -1.78 -18.59 -45.01
N ARG A 248 -2.29 -19.48 -44.15
CA ARG A 248 -2.05 -20.93 -44.24
C ARG A 248 -2.73 -21.55 -45.46
N LYS A 249 -3.92 -21.06 -45.83
CA LYS A 249 -4.58 -21.42 -47.10
C LYS A 249 -3.74 -21.05 -48.32
N ARG A 250 -3.11 -19.87 -48.31
CA ARG A 250 -2.19 -19.43 -49.39
C ARG A 250 -0.93 -20.28 -49.49
N LYS A 251 -0.51 -20.94 -48.41
CA LYS A 251 0.64 -21.86 -48.36
C LYS A 251 0.25 -23.34 -48.48
N ASN A 252 -0.96 -23.65 -48.97
CA ASN A 252 -1.50 -25.02 -49.09
C ASN A 252 -1.43 -25.89 -47.81
N GLY A 253 -1.34 -25.28 -46.62
CA GLY A 253 -1.25 -26.01 -45.36
C GLY A 253 -2.61 -26.44 -44.81
N ALA A 254 -2.65 -27.54 -44.04
CA ALA A 254 -3.88 -28.02 -43.40
C ALA A 254 -4.53 -26.97 -42.47
N ILE A 255 -5.82 -26.68 -42.70
CA ILE A 255 -6.58 -25.60 -42.03
C ILE A 255 -7.52 -26.14 -40.94
N GLN A 256 -7.83 -27.43 -40.96
CA GLN A 256 -8.90 -28.02 -40.15
C GLN A 256 -8.63 -27.91 -38.65
N SER A 257 -7.38 -28.13 -38.23
CA SER A 257 -6.95 -27.93 -36.84
C SER A 257 -7.08 -26.47 -36.39
N LEU A 258 -6.71 -25.48 -37.23
CA LEU A 258 -6.91 -24.06 -36.93
C LEU A 258 -8.38 -23.68 -36.81
N LYS A 259 -9.24 -24.19 -37.70
CA LYS A 259 -10.68 -23.94 -37.64
C LYS A 259 -11.30 -24.53 -36.37
N SER A 260 -10.87 -25.74 -35.99
CA SER A 260 -11.30 -26.38 -34.74
C SER A 260 -10.85 -25.56 -33.53
N GLY A 261 -9.56 -25.19 -33.47
CA GLY A 261 -9.01 -24.35 -32.41
C GLY A 261 -9.72 -23.00 -32.28
N MET A 262 -10.03 -22.34 -33.39
CA MET A 262 -10.80 -21.08 -33.39
C MET A 262 -12.21 -21.25 -32.79
N LYS A 263 -12.91 -22.34 -33.13
CA LYS A 263 -14.23 -22.64 -32.54
C LYS A 263 -14.15 -22.93 -31.05
N THR A 264 -13.16 -23.73 -30.63
CA THR A 264 -12.92 -24.07 -29.22
C THR A 264 -12.55 -22.83 -28.40
N ASN A 265 -11.64 -22.00 -28.90
CA ASN A 265 -11.28 -20.72 -28.27
C ASN A 265 -12.50 -19.82 -28.09
N LEU A 266 -13.32 -19.65 -29.15
CA LEU A 266 -14.53 -18.83 -29.07
C LEU A 266 -15.57 -19.42 -28.09
N LYS A 267 -15.71 -20.75 -28.04
CA LYS A 267 -16.60 -21.43 -27.09
C LYS A 267 -16.19 -21.12 -25.64
N TRP A 268 -14.91 -21.27 -25.31
CA TRP A 268 -14.40 -21.01 -23.96
C TRP A 268 -14.38 -19.53 -23.61
N HIS A 269 -13.95 -18.65 -24.52
CA HIS A 269 -14.02 -17.20 -24.34
C HIS A 269 -15.45 -16.75 -23.97
N ASN A 270 -16.45 -17.24 -24.71
CA ASN A 270 -17.84 -16.91 -24.43
C ASN A 270 -18.35 -17.53 -23.12
N LYS A 271 -18.01 -18.80 -22.84
CA LYS A 271 -18.47 -19.49 -21.62
C LYS A 271 -17.90 -18.83 -20.37
N ILE A 272 -16.58 -18.64 -20.32
CA ILE A 272 -15.88 -18.03 -19.20
C ILE A 272 -16.29 -16.56 -19.06
N GLY A 273 -16.32 -15.82 -20.18
CA GLY A 273 -16.71 -14.40 -20.17
C GLY A 273 -18.11 -14.18 -19.64
N TYR A 274 -19.05 -15.08 -19.96
CA TYR A 274 -20.41 -15.02 -19.42
C TYR A 274 -20.49 -15.36 -17.94
N ILE A 275 -19.85 -16.45 -17.50
CA ILE A 275 -19.85 -16.88 -16.09
C ILE A 275 -19.22 -15.80 -15.20
N LEU A 276 -18.13 -15.20 -15.64
CA LEU A 276 -17.39 -14.21 -14.86
C LEU A 276 -17.94 -12.78 -15.00
N ALA A 277 -18.85 -12.50 -15.94
CA ALA A 277 -19.24 -11.13 -16.29
C ALA A 277 -19.63 -10.27 -15.09
N ILE A 278 -20.50 -10.77 -14.21
CA ILE A 278 -20.97 -10.02 -13.04
C ILE A 278 -19.85 -9.77 -12.03
N PHE A 279 -18.98 -10.76 -11.80
CA PHE A 279 -17.84 -10.65 -10.89
C PHE A 279 -16.78 -9.69 -11.42
N LEU A 280 -16.53 -9.71 -12.73
CA LEU A 280 -15.58 -8.79 -13.38
C LEU A 280 -16.10 -7.36 -13.40
N ILE A 281 -17.40 -7.14 -13.61
CA ILE A 281 -18.02 -5.81 -13.47
C ILE A 281 -17.83 -5.31 -12.04
N PHE A 282 -18.16 -6.13 -11.03
CA PHE A 282 -18.00 -5.76 -9.63
C PHE A 282 -16.53 -5.44 -9.28
N THR A 283 -15.59 -6.30 -9.67
CA THR A 283 -14.15 -6.11 -9.43
C THR A 283 -13.61 -4.86 -10.13
N THR A 284 -14.09 -4.57 -11.34
CA THR A 284 -13.72 -3.36 -12.08
C THR A 284 -14.23 -2.11 -11.39
N ILE A 285 -15.51 -2.09 -10.98
CA ILE A 285 -16.12 -0.94 -10.30
C ILE A 285 -15.42 -0.69 -8.97
N THR A 286 -15.25 -1.71 -8.14
CA THR A 286 -14.54 -1.58 -6.85
C THR A 286 -13.15 -1.00 -7.06
N GLY A 287 -12.36 -1.52 -8.00
CA GLY A 287 -11.02 -1.00 -8.33
C GLY A 287 -11.01 0.45 -8.81
N MET A 288 -12.01 0.86 -9.60
CA MET A 288 -12.15 2.25 -10.05
C MET A 288 -12.37 3.24 -8.89
N PHE A 289 -13.09 2.84 -7.84
CA PHE A 289 -13.33 3.67 -6.66
C PHE A 289 -12.13 3.78 -5.71
N LEU A 290 -11.11 2.91 -5.84
CA LEU A 290 -9.92 2.95 -4.99
C LEU A 290 -8.92 4.05 -5.37
N ARG A 291 -9.20 4.81 -6.43
CA ARG A 291 -8.31 5.86 -6.93
C ARG A 291 -9.08 7.12 -7.37
N PRO A 292 -8.45 8.31 -7.32
CA PRO A 292 -9.06 9.53 -7.84
C PRO A 292 -9.42 9.40 -9.33
N PRO A 293 -10.48 10.08 -9.81
CA PRO A 293 -11.33 11.00 -9.06
C PRO A 293 -12.42 10.31 -8.22
N LEU A 294 -12.76 9.04 -8.50
CA LEU A 294 -13.90 8.38 -7.85
C LEU A 294 -13.69 8.17 -6.35
N LEU A 295 -12.45 7.95 -5.91
CA LEU A 295 -12.11 7.87 -4.48
C LEU A 295 -12.60 9.10 -3.69
N ILE A 296 -12.58 10.29 -4.29
CA ILE A 296 -12.99 11.54 -3.62
C ILE A 296 -14.45 11.45 -3.16
N THR A 297 -15.30 10.77 -3.94
CA THR A 297 -16.73 10.64 -3.63
C THR A 297 -17.03 9.74 -2.43
N ILE A 298 -16.08 8.87 -2.05
CA ILE A 298 -16.25 7.89 -0.97
C ILE A 298 -15.28 8.10 0.20
N ALA A 299 -14.32 9.03 0.08
CA ALA A 299 -13.20 9.17 1.01
C ALA A 299 -13.64 9.38 2.47
N GLN A 300 -14.74 10.11 2.68
CA GLN A 300 -15.30 10.41 4.00
C GLN A 300 -16.47 9.51 4.40
N SER A 301 -16.88 8.59 3.52
CA SER A 301 -18.04 7.72 3.78
C SER A 301 -17.64 6.57 4.70
N ARG A 302 -18.45 6.34 5.75
CA ARG A 302 -18.36 5.19 6.66
C ARG A 302 -19.60 4.32 6.49
N VAL A 303 -19.43 3.00 6.57
CA VAL A 303 -20.49 1.99 6.41
C VAL A 303 -20.42 0.96 7.53
N ALA A 304 -21.54 0.27 7.78
CA ALA A 304 -21.58 -0.83 8.75
C ALA A 304 -20.58 -1.94 8.36
N LYS A 305 -20.00 -2.58 9.36
CA LYS A 305 -19.13 -3.76 9.18
C LYS A 305 -19.94 -4.88 8.52
N ILE A 306 -19.32 -5.59 7.57
CA ILE A 306 -19.93 -6.76 6.95
C ILE A 306 -19.73 -7.95 7.91
N PRO A 307 -20.81 -8.62 8.36
CA PRO A 307 -20.70 -9.72 9.32
C PRO A 307 -19.77 -10.84 8.83
N PHE A 308 -19.04 -11.47 9.76
CA PHE A 308 -18.13 -12.61 9.49
C PHE A 308 -16.99 -12.28 8.51
N SER A 309 -16.65 -11.00 8.36
CA SER A 309 -15.57 -10.54 7.48
C SER A 309 -14.30 -10.18 8.25
N LYS A 310 -13.21 -9.93 7.52
CA LYS A 310 -11.96 -9.38 8.08
C LYS A 310 -12.17 -8.04 8.82
N LEU A 311 -13.20 -7.28 8.49
CA LEU A 311 -13.50 -5.99 9.12
C LEU A 311 -14.40 -6.12 10.36
N ASP A 312 -14.97 -7.30 10.59
CA ASP A 312 -15.82 -7.63 11.72
C ASP A 312 -15.04 -8.48 12.73
N LYS A 313 -14.05 -7.83 13.36
CA LYS A 313 -13.20 -8.43 14.39
C LYS A 313 -13.58 -7.90 15.77
N PRO A 314 -13.52 -8.73 16.83
CA PRO A 314 -13.72 -8.28 18.20
C PRO A 314 -12.72 -7.21 18.63
N ASN A 315 -11.49 -7.27 18.11
CA ASN A 315 -10.48 -6.25 18.36
C ASN A 315 -10.81 -4.96 17.59
N PRO A 316 -11.13 -3.84 18.28
CA PRO A 316 -11.54 -2.59 17.64
C PRO A 316 -10.38 -1.92 16.88
N TRP A 317 -9.14 -2.27 17.22
CA TRP A 317 -7.91 -1.72 16.66
C TRP A 317 -7.33 -2.55 15.53
N TYR A 318 -8.06 -3.56 15.05
CA TYR A 318 -7.57 -4.47 14.01
C TYR A 318 -7.08 -3.73 12.75
N ASP A 319 -5.77 -3.81 12.50
CA ASP A 319 -5.03 -3.15 11.44
C ASP A 319 -5.12 -1.58 11.46
N LYS A 320 -5.33 -0.99 12.64
CA LYS A 320 -5.45 0.45 12.88
C LYS A 320 -4.27 1.09 13.60
N LEU A 321 -3.45 0.35 14.35
CA LEU A 321 -2.33 0.90 15.13
C LEU A 321 -1.13 1.31 14.24
N ARG A 322 -0.44 2.39 14.61
CA ARG A 322 0.66 2.98 13.80
C ARG A 322 1.89 3.29 14.63
N ARG A 323 1.76 4.06 15.70
CA ARG A 323 2.88 4.49 16.55
C ARG A 323 2.47 4.54 18.01
N ILE A 324 3.42 4.38 18.92
CA ILE A 324 3.22 4.47 20.37
C ILE A 324 4.36 5.28 20.99
N ALA A 325 4.04 6.11 21.97
CA ALA A 325 5.00 6.80 22.81
C ALA A 325 4.45 6.89 24.23
N TRP A 326 5.34 7.05 25.20
CA TRP A 326 4.97 7.38 26.57
C TRP A 326 4.92 8.89 26.74
N ASP A 327 3.81 9.43 27.23
CA ASP A 327 3.66 10.85 27.54
C ASP A 327 3.88 11.10 29.04
N ASP A 328 5.10 11.53 29.36
CA ASP A 328 5.52 11.85 30.74
C ASP A 328 4.68 12.95 31.39
N LEU A 329 4.12 13.88 30.61
CA LEU A 329 3.32 14.97 31.17
C LEU A 329 2.01 14.42 31.76
N ASN A 330 1.35 13.53 31.02
CA ASN A 330 0.04 13.01 31.38
C ASN A 330 0.10 11.63 32.07
N ASN A 331 1.28 11.00 32.12
CA ASN A 331 1.50 9.63 32.58
C ASN A 331 0.61 8.62 31.83
N LYS A 332 0.59 8.73 30.50
CA LYS A 332 -0.29 7.95 29.60
C LYS A 332 0.46 7.51 28.36
N TYR A 333 0.02 6.42 27.74
CA TYR A 333 0.48 6.07 26.40
C TYR A 333 -0.24 6.91 25.34
N LEU A 334 0.54 7.57 24.49
CA LEU A 334 0.07 8.23 23.28
C LEU A 334 0.18 7.26 22.11
N VAL A 335 -0.96 6.90 21.52
CA VAL A 335 -1.01 5.96 20.41
C VAL A 335 -1.59 6.63 19.17
N SER A 336 -0.83 6.59 18.08
CA SER A 336 -1.30 7.00 16.75
C SER A 336 -1.97 5.83 16.03
N THR A 337 -3.13 6.08 15.43
CA THR A 337 -3.90 5.11 14.67
C THR A 337 -4.32 5.66 13.31
N SER A 338 -4.98 4.86 12.47
CA SER A 338 -5.63 5.40 11.25
C SER A 338 -6.84 6.30 11.52
N GLU A 339 -7.33 6.34 12.76
CA GLU A 339 -8.53 7.09 13.15
C GLU A 339 -8.20 8.32 13.99
N GLY A 340 -6.93 8.51 14.34
CA GLY A 340 -6.45 9.64 15.14
C GLY A 340 -5.48 9.20 16.24
N PHE A 341 -5.18 10.14 17.12
CA PHE A 341 -4.38 9.95 18.33
C PHE A 341 -5.28 9.72 19.54
N PHE A 342 -4.86 8.78 20.38
CA PHE A 342 -5.56 8.38 21.58
C PHE A 342 -4.58 8.32 22.76
N HIS A 343 -5.08 8.69 23.94
CA HIS A 343 -4.41 8.40 25.20
C HIS A 343 -4.97 7.13 25.84
N PHE A 344 -4.08 6.32 26.38
CA PHE A 344 -4.38 5.15 27.18
C PHE A 344 -3.75 5.29 28.57
N ASP A 345 -4.42 4.81 29.61
CA ASP A 345 -3.84 4.73 30.94
C ASP A 345 -2.65 3.75 30.97
N ALA A 346 -1.82 3.85 32.00
CA ALA A 346 -0.61 3.04 32.14
C ALA A 346 -0.85 1.52 32.12
N TYR A 347 -2.06 1.07 32.47
CA TYR A 347 -2.42 -0.35 32.55
C TYR A 347 -3.37 -0.79 31.44
N PHE A 348 -3.70 0.10 30.48
CA PHE A 348 -4.69 -0.16 29.42
C PHE A 348 -6.03 -0.69 29.95
N SER A 349 -6.43 -0.23 31.13
CA SER A 349 -7.61 -0.70 31.85
C SER A 349 -8.85 0.14 31.59
N GLU A 350 -8.67 1.40 31.20
CA GLU A 350 -9.74 2.35 30.92
C GLU A 350 -10.01 2.48 29.41
N SER A 351 -11.21 2.94 29.05
CA SER A 351 -11.53 3.23 27.65
C SER A 351 -10.56 4.26 27.04
N ALA A 352 -10.17 4.04 25.79
CA ALA A 352 -9.27 4.92 25.07
C ALA A 352 -9.82 6.35 24.99
N ASN A 353 -8.98 7.35 25.26
CA ASN A 353 -9.36 8.74 25.23
C ASN A 353 -8.95 9.39 23.90
N TYR A 354 -9.92 9.73 23.05
CA TYR A 354 -9.67 10.39 21.77
C TYR A 354 -9.25 11.85 21.95
N ILE A 355 -8.15 12.25 21.31
CA ILE A 355 -7.61 13.60 21.42
C ILE A 355 -8.19 14.50 20.32
N GLN A 356 -9.04 15.45 20.72
CA GLN A 356 -9.78 16.31 19.79
C GLN A 356 -8.87 17.24 18.97
N HIS A 357 -7.91 17.90 19.63
CA HIS A 357 -6.97 18.83 19.00
C HIS A 357 -5.67 18.11 18.63
N GLN A 358 -5.68 17.46 17.48
CA GLN A 358 -4.57 16.65 16.97
C GLN A 358 -4.00 17.17 15.64
N PRO A 359 -2.70 16.95 15.36
CA PRO A 359 -2.08 17.34 14.10
C PRO A 359 -2.66 16.55 12.92
N PRO A 360 -2.69 17.13 11.71
CA PRO A 360 -3.22 16.45 10.54
C PRO A 360 -2.30 15.30 10.12
N VAL A 361 -2.85 14.09 10.04
CA VAL A 361 -2.15 12.89 9.60
C VAL A 361 -2.76 12.37 8.30
N SER A 362 -1.91 12.09 7.32
CA SER A 362 -2.36 11.55 6.04
C SER A 362 -2.96 10.14 6.17
N VAL A 363 -3.68 9.67 5.15
CA VAL A 363 -4.16 8.26 5.08
C VAL A 363 -3.02 7.22 5.13
N MET A 364 -1.78 7.62 4.84
CA MET A 364 -0.60 6.76 4.96
C MET A 364 -0.13 6.57 6.42
N GLY A 365 -0.69 7.33 7.36
CA GLY A 365 -0.39 7.24 8.78
C GLY A 365 0.69 8.21 9.25
N CYS A 366 0.95 8.15 10.55
CA CYS A 366 1.99 8.90 11.24
C CYS A 366 3.36 8.24 11.00
N THR A 367 4.33 9.02 10.54
CA THR A 367 5.69 8.59 10.19
C THR A 367 6.75 9.03 11.19
N VAL A 368 6.46 10.05 12.00
CA VAL A 368 7.33 10.54 13.08
C VAL A 368 6.43 10.84 14.28
N LEU A 369 6.77 10.32 15.45
CA LEU A 369 6.13 10.64 16.72
C LEU A 369 7.23 10.70 17.79
N GLU A 370 7.79 11.88 17.97
CA GLU A 370 8.96 12.09 18.83
C GLU A 370 8.66 13.15 19.89
N PRO A 371 9.08 12.98 21.14
CA PRO A 371 9.01 14.05 22.12
C PRO A 371 9.97 15.18 21.72
N TYR A 372 9.51 16.42 21.91
CA TYR A 372 10.37 17.58 21.73
C TYR A 372 11.23 17.75 22.99
N THR A 373 12.48 17.29 22.91
CA THR A 373 13.39 17.08 24.05
C THR A 373 13.55 18.27 25.00
N SER A 374 13.30 19.49 24.54
CA SER A 374 13.47 20.70 25.37
C SER A 374 12.21 21.11 26.14
N ILE A 375 11.02 20.59 25.79
CA ILE A 375 9.74 21.06 26.35
C ILE A 375 8.79 19.87 26.57
N PRO A 376 8.54 19.47 27.82
CA PRO A 376 7.56 18.42 28.16
C PRO A 376 6.17 18.73 27.58
N GLY A 377 5.49 17.71 27.05
CA GLY A 377 4.15 17.86 26.45
C GLY A 377 4.13 18.44 25.03
N VAL A 378 5.29 18.71 24.45
CA VAL A 378 5.42 19.12 23.04
C VAL A 378 5.94 17.93 22.22
N TRP A 379 5.25 17.63 21.13
CA TRP A 379 5.53 16.49 20.27
C TRP A 379 5.85 16.94 18.85
N LEU A 380 6.76 16.22 18.20
CA LEU A 380 7.01 16.33 16.78
C LEU A 380 6.26 15.21 16.04
N VAL A 381 5.28 15.59 15.24
CA VAL A 381 4.42 14.66 14.49
C VAL A 381 4.60 14.84 12.99
N GLY A 382 5.11 13.79 12.34
CA GLY A 382 5.32 13.73 10.90
C GLY A 382 4.30 12.83 10.20
N SER A 383 3.90 13.21 8.99
CA SER A 383 3.16 12.35 8.05
C SER A 383 3.30 12.87 6.62
N PHE A 384 2.63 12.24 5.66
CA PHE A 384 2.54 12.79 4.29
C PHE A 384 1.70 14.08 4.20
N SER A 385 1.19 14.59 5.33
CA SER A 385 0.59 15.91 5.44
C SER A 385 1.60 17.00 5.82
N GLY A 386 2.79 16.65 6.32
CA GLY A 386 3.82 17.58 6.77
C GLY A 386 4.44 17.17 8.10
N LEU A 387 5.23 18.10 8.66
CA LEU A 387 5.82 18.01 10.00
C LEU A 387 5.18 19.07 10.90
N PHE A 388 4.71 18.65 12.06
CA PHE A 388 3.96 19.48 12.99
C PHE A 388 4.56 19.41 14.38
N GLN A 389 4.75 20.56 15.00
CA GLN A 389 4.96 20.67 16.43
C GLN A 389 3.59 20.75 17.08
N TRP A 390 3.32 19.83 18.00
CA TRP A 390 2.05 19.68 18.69
C TRP A 390 2.26 19.89 20.18
N ASP A 391 1.79 21.03 20.68
CA ASP A 391 1.81 21.34 22.10
C ASP A 391 0.45 20.96 22.72
N MET A 392 0.49 19.92 23.56
CA MET A 392 -0.70 19.37 24.20
C MET A 392 -1.21 20.24 25.35
N GLN A 393 -0.34 21.04 25.98
CA GLN A 393 -0.74 21.91 27.09
C GLN A 393 -1.54 23.11 26.57
N SER A 394 -1.02 23.76 25.52
CA SER A 394 -1.68 24.91 24.91
C SER A 394 -2.71 24.54 23.84
N ASN A 395 -2.81 23.26 23.47
CA ASN A 395 -3.61 22.76 22.34
C ASN A 395 -3.26 23.48 21.02
N THR A 396 -2.00 23.84 20.82
CA THR A 396 -1.53 24.52 19.61
C THR A 396 -0.78 23.56 18.69
N ILE A 397 -0.95 23.77 17.38
CA ILE A 397 -0.29 22.98 16.34
C ILE A 397 0.36 23.93 15.35
N HIS A 398 1.67 23.79 15.17
CA HIS A 398 2.46 24.62 14.27
C HIS A 398 3.10 23.74 13.20
N ASN A 399 2.99 24.13 11.93
CA ASN A 399 3.74 23.48 10.87
C ASN A 399 5.20 23.93 10.96
N VAL A 400 6.12 22.99 11.21
CA VAL A 400 7.55 23.29 11.48
C VAL A 400 8.22 23.95 10.27
N ILE A 401 7.82 23.56 9.05
CA ILE A 401 8.44 24.01 7.81
C ILE A 401 7.93 25.41 7.44
N THR A 402 6.62 25.63 7.47
CA THR A 402 6.01 26.91 7.07
C THR A 402 5.95 27.93 8.21
N ARG A 403 6.20 27.49 9.45
CA ARG A 403 6.07 28.26 10.70
C ARG A 403 4.69 28.87 10.92
N ARG A 404 3.65 28.31 10.28
CA ARG A 404 2.27 28.78 10.41
C ARG A 404 1.48 27.91 11.38
N PRO A 405 0.57 28.50 12.18
CA PRO A 405 -0.37 27.73 12.97
C PRO A 405 -1.31 26.96 12.04
N VAL A 406 -1.66 25.74 12.42
CA VAL A 406 -2.66 24.93 11.74
C VAL A 406 -3.99 25.20 12.42
N MET A 407 -4.86 26.00 11.80
CA MET A 407 -6.22 26.14 12.30
C MET A 407 -6.97 24.83 12.08
N SER A 408 -7.68 24.36 13.11
CA SER A 408 -8.51 23.14 13.13
C SER A 408 -9.77 23.25 12.25
N THR A 409 -9.63 23.68 11.00
CA THR A 409 -10.75 23.73 10.06
C THR A 409 -10.53 22.73 8.93
N ALA A 410 -11.42 21.74 8.92
CA ALA A 410 -11.50 20.58 8.07
C ALA A 410 -11.78 20.89 6.59
N ARG A 411 -10.91 21.66 5.94
CA ARG A 411 -10.81 21.66 4.48
C ARG A 411 -9.55 20.90 4.08
N MET A 412 -9.75 19.61 3.80
CA MET A 412 -8.75 18.82 3.08
C MET A 412 -8.39 19.58 1.80
N GLY A 413 -7.16 20.11 1.79
CA GLY A 413 -6.46 20.40 0.56
C GLY A 413 -6.24 19.10 -0.25
N PRO A 414 -5.56 19.17 -1.40
CA PRO A 414 -5.20 17.96 -2.15
C PRO A 414 -4.60 16.90 -1.22
N PRO A 415 -4.83 15.60 -1.48
CA PRO A 415 -4.56 14.48 -0.56
C PRO A 415 -3.06 14.27 -0.22
N ILE A 416 -2.19 15.16 -0.68
CA ILE A 416 -0.74 15.11 -0.68
C ILE A 416 -0.30 16.55 -0.39
N SER A 417 0.24 16.78 0.81
CA SER A 417 0.91 18.04 1.16
C SER A 417 2.15 18.23 0.29
N SER A 418 2.65 19.46 0.16
CA SER A 418 3.90 19.73 -0.56
C SER A 418 5.13 19.04 0.06
N ASN A 419 5.00 18.54 1.31
CA ASN A 419 6.06 17.92 2.08
C ASN A 419 5.60 16.56 2.60
N LEU A 420 6.01 15.47 1.93
CA LEU A 420 5.67 14.09 2.27
C LEU A 420 6.65 13.53 3.28
N ILE A 421 6.46 13.88 4.55
CA ILE A 421 7.41 13.51 5.59
C ILE A 421 7.36 12.01 5.86
N SER A 422 8.51 11.37 5.66
CA SER A 422 8.67 9.92 5.80
C SER A 422 9.62 9.52 6.92
N GLY A 423 10.38 10.47 7.45
CA GLY A 423 11.31 10.24 8.53
C GLY A 423 11.89 11.53 9.11
N TYR A 424 12.51 11.38 10.27
CA TYR A 424 13.20 12.43 11.01
C TYR A 424 14.37 11.81 11.76
N ILE A 425 15.51 12.49 11.76
CA ILE A 425 16.75 12.01 12.38
C ILE A 425 17.34 13.15 13.17
N ARG A 426 17.67 12.90 14.44
CA ARG A 426 18.40 13.85 15.28
C ARG A 426 19.82 13.32 15.50
N THR A 427 20.81 14.14 15.13
CA THR A 427 22.21 13.92 15.48
C THR A 427 22.70 15.02 16.42
N ASN A 428 23.91 14.87 16.95
CA ASN A 428 24.52 15.89 17.81
C ASN A 428 24.79 17.23 17.10
N ARG A 429 24.78 17.27 15.76
CA ARG A 429 25.10 18.47 14.97
C ARG A 429 23.89 19.08 14.27
N ALA A 430 22.94 18.25 13.87
CA ALA A 430 21.80 18.69 13.07
C ALA A 430 20.59 17.77 13.19
N GLU A 431 19.45 18.35 12.86
CA GLU A 431 18.22 17.61 12.66
C GLU A 431 17.94 17.49 11.16
N TYR A 432 17.73 16.27 10.70
CA TYR A 432 17.47 15.94 9.31
C TYR A 432 16.02 15.51 9.15
N LEU A 433 15.37 16.07 8.14
CA LEU A 433 14.03 15.71 7.72
C LEU A 433 14.13 14.85 6.45
N VAL A 434 13.40 13.74 6.39
CA VAL A 434 13.37 12.90 5.20
C VAL A 434 12.03 13.01 4.50
N GLU A 435 12.00 13.76 3.40
CA GLU A 435 10.86 13.85 2.49
C GLU A 435 10.87 12.67 1.51
N TYR A 436 9.72 12.05 1.29
CA TYR A 436 9.64 10.78 0.57
C TYR A 436 10.18 10.84 -0.87
N SER A 437 10.05 11.95 -1.58
CA SER A 437 10.43 12.08 -2.99
C SER A 437 11.77 12.81 -3.17
N ARG A 438 11.97 13.92 -2.46
CA ARG A 438 13.18 14.75 -2.48
C ARG A 438 14.30 14.18 -1.63
N GLY A 439 13.95 13.40 -0.61
CA GLY A 439 14.88 12.74 0.28
C GLY A 439 15.29 13.58 1.48
N MET A 440 16.54 13.44 1.91
CA MET A 440 17.03 14.07 3.15
C MET A 440 17.29 15.57 2.96
N GLU A 441 16.82 16.37 3.91
CA GLU A 441 16.97 17.82 3.98
C GLU A 441 17.38 18.21 5.41
N VAL A 442 18.20 19.27 5.56
CA VAL A 442 18.55 19.79 6.89
C VAL A 442 17.44 20.69 7.39
N LEU A 443 16.98 20.49 8.63
CA LEU A 443 15.98 21.35 9.24
C LEU A 443 16.59 22.74 9.49
N SER A 444 15.88 23.79 9.04
CA SER A 444 16.39 25.17 9.01
C SER A 444 16.93 25.63 10.37
N GLY A 445 18.11 26.25 10.37
CA GLY A 445 18.79 26.75 11.58
C GLY A 445 20.12 26.06 11.88
N HIS A 446 20.43 24.97 11.18
CA HIS A 446 21.71 24.25 11.31
C HIS A 446 22.66 24.57 10.14
N ALA A 447 23.95 24.71 10.43
CA ALA A 447 25.00 24.93 9.42
C ALA A 447 25.49 23.64 8.74
N ALA A 448 24.79 22.53 8.92
CA ALA A 448 25.16 21.23 8.38
C ALA A 448 24.75 21.08 6.91
N SER A 449 25.48 20.25 6.17
CA SER A 449 25.10 19.78 4.84
C SER A 449 24.39 18.43 4.92
N VAL A 450 23.62 18.09 3.89
CA VAL A 450 23.04 16.75 3.74
C VAL A 450 24.15 15.76 3.36
N PRO A 451 24.32 14.64 4.08
CA PRO A 451 25.33 13.64 3.75
C PRO A 451 25.04 13.01 2.38
N SER A 452 26.08 12.88 1.55
CA SER A 452 25.93 12.27 0.24
C SER A 452 25.64 10.77 0.37
N MET A 453 24.63 10.27 -0.35
CA MET A 453 24.31 8.85 -0.35
C MET A 453 25.41 8.02 -1.08
N PRO A 454 26.15 7.14 -0.37
CA PRO A 454 27.25 6.38 -0.96
C PRO A 454 26.80 5.43 -2.08
N ALA A 455 27.71 5.14 -3.02
CA ALA A 455 27.43 4.20 -4.11
C ALA A 455 27.15 2.77 -3.60
N GLY A 456 27.83 2.33 -2.53
CA GLY A 456 27.59 1.04 -1.89
C GLY A 456 26.14 0.87 -1.44
N VAL A 457 25.60 1.84 -0.71
CA VAL A 457 24.20 1.86 -0.25
C VAL A 457 23.24 1.84 -1.44
N LYS A 458 23.49 2.66 -2.47
CA LYS A 458 22.66 2.71 -3.70
C LYS A 458 22.61 1.35 -4.41
N ASN A 459 23.76 0.70 -4.56
CA ASN A 459 23.87 -0.59 -5.24
C ASN A 459 23.24 -1.73 -4.43
N ALA A 460 23.28 -1.64 -3.09
CA ALA A 460 22.65 -2.59 -2.18
C ALA A 460 21.12 -2.44 -2.07
N THR A 461 20.52 -1.39 -2.67
CA THR A 461 19.09 -1.07 -2.51
C THR A 461 18.31 -1.22 -3.83
N PRO A 462 17.97 -2.45 -4.25
CA PRO A 462 17.13 -2.66 -5.42
C PRO A 462 15.66 -2.26 -5.16
N PHE A 463 14.79 -2.51 -6.13
CA PHE A 463 13.36 -2.21 -6.03
C PHE A 463 12.53 -3.50 -5.92
N SER A 464 11.63 -3.59 -4.95
CA SER A 464 10.80 -4.78 -4.73
C SER A 464 9.86 -5.04 -5.91
N LEU A 465 9.73 -6.31 -6.32
CA LEU A 465 8.74 -6.73 -7.34
C LEU A 465 7.31 -6.40 -6.90
N TRP A 466 6.99 -6.56 -5.62
CA TRP A 466 5.67 -6.19 -5.09
C TRP A 466 5.41 -4.69 -5.22
N ASN A 467 6.40 -3.86 -4.91
CA ASN A 467 6.31 -2.42 -5.13
C ASN A 467 6.16 -2.09 -6.63
N LEU A 468 6.88 -2.77 -7.53
CA LEU A 468 6.70 -2.56 -8.97
C LEU A 468 5.29 -2.93 -9.41
N ALA A 469 4.77 -4.07 -8.93
CA ALA A 469 3.41 -4.47 -9.18
C ALA A 469 2.43 -3.38 -8.71
N LEU A 470 2.66 -2.77 -7.54
CA LEU A 470 1.85 -1.64 -7.07
C LEU A 470 1.91 -0.44 -8.03
N GLU A 471 3.11 -0.06 -8.50
CA GLU A 471 3.28 1.06 -9.45
C GLU A 471 2.58 0.81 -10.79
N VAL A 472 2.64 -0.42 -11.30
CA VAL A 472 2.00 -0.85 -12.54
C VAL A 472 0.48 -0.92 -12.36
N HIS A 473 0.00 -1.59 -11.31
CA HIS A 473 -1.41 -1.75 -11.02
C HIS A 473 -2.12 -0.41 -10.85
N THR A 474 -1.40 0.57 -10.31
CA THR A 474 -1.96 1.90 -10.00
C THR A 474 -1.72 2.92 -11.10
N GLY A 475 -0.95 2.56 -12.12
CA GLY A 475 -0.58 3.41 -13.25
C GLY A 475 0.50 4.45 -12.95
N ARG A 476 1.01 4.53 -11.73
CA ARG A 476 2.06 5.50 -11.34
C ARG A 476 3.34 5.32 -12.15
N ILE A 477 3.64 4.09 -12.58
CA ILE A 477 4.78 3.80 -13.46
C ILE A 477 4.74 4.60 -14.77
N PHE A 478 3.56 5.04 -15.22
CA PHE A 478 3.39 5.82 -16.45
C PHE A 478 3.52 7.33 -16.24
N ASN A 479 3.71 7.81 -15.00
CA ASN A 479 3.86 9.25 -14.72
C ASN A 479 4.99 9.86 -15.54
N HIS A 480 6.14 9.18 -15.64
CA HIS A 480 7.26 9.64 -16.47
C HIS A 480 6.90 9.87 -17.95
N LEU A 481 5.90 9.16 -18.48
CA LEU A 481 5.50 9.24 -19.90
C LEU A 481 4.40 10.27 -20.16
N ILE A 482 3.45 10.43 -19.23
CA ILE A 482 2.23 11.24 -19.45
C ILE A 482 2.00 12.30 -18.35
N GLY A 483 2.94 12.48 -17.43
CA GLY A 483 2.83 13.39 -16.30
C GLY A 483 1.62 13.08 -15.41
N SER A 484 1.05 14.11 -14.79
CA SER A 484 -0.12 14.01 -13.89
C SER A 484 -1.37 13.38 -14.52
N TRP A 485 -1.44 13.29 -15.86
CA TRP A 485 -2.51 12.60 -16.57
C TRP A 485 -2.56 11.09 -16.26
N TYR A 486 -1.52 10.50 -15.68
CA TYR A 486 -1.54 9.11 -15.21
C TYR A 486 -2.69 8.84 -14.23
N ILE A 487 -3.19 9.85 -13.51
CA ILE A 487 -4.35 9.71 -12.61
C ILE A 487 -5.59 9.20 -13.36
N LEU A 488 -5.72 9.50 -14.66
CA LEU A 488 -6.82 9.02 -15.49
C LEU A 488 -6.66 7.57 -15.98
N TYR A 489 -5.50 6.94 -15.75
CA TYR A 489 -5.20 5.58 -16.18
C TYR A 489 -6.28 4.58 -15.76
N ILE A 490 -6.61 4.55 -14.47
CA ILE A 490 -7.57 3.62 -13.88
C ILE A 490 -9.01 3.90 -14.32
N PRO A 491 -9.55 5.12 -14.21
CA PRO A 491 -10.94 5.36 -14.63
C PRO A 491 -11.14 5.11 -16.13
N LEU A 492 -10.20 5.50 -17.00
CA LEU A 492 -10.31 5.24 -18.43
C LEU A 492 -10.21 3.75 -18.76
N ALA A 493 -9.28 3.03 -18.13
CA ALA A 493 -9.15 1.60 -18.29
C ALA A 493 -10.41 0.86 -17.79
N GLY A 494 -10.94 1.26 -16.63
CA GLY A 494 -12.14 0.71 -16.03
C GLY A 494 -13.38 0.91 -16.90
N ILE A 495 -13.63 2.13 -17.41
CA ILE A 495 -14.73 2.41 -18.36
C ILE A 495 -14.59 1.55 -19.61
N THR A 496 -13.38 1.45 -20.16
CA THR A 496 -13.10 0.65 -21.36
C THR A 496 -13.37 -0.83 -21.09
N LEU A 497 -12.93 -1.35 -19.94
CA LEU A 497 -13.15 -2.73 -19.53
C LEU A 497 -14.64 -3.03 -19.32
N LEU A 498 -15.38 -2.16 -18.62
CA LEU A 498 -16.82 -2.27 -18.45
C LEU A 498 -17.54 -2.31 -19.80
N LEU A 499 -17.17 -1.42 -20.72
CA LEU A 499 -17.72 -1.39 -22.07
C LEU A 499 -17.47 -2.70 -22.82
N VAL A 500 -16.28 -3.29 -22.69
CA VAL A 500 -15.94 -4.59 -23.30
C VAL A 500 -16.74 -5.73 -22.68
N ILE A 501 -16.84 -5.80 -21.34
CA ILE A 501 -17.58 -6.86 -20.64
C ILE A 501 -19.08 -6.78 -20.97
N ILE A 502 -19.68 -5.59 -20.83
CA ILE A 502 -21.11 -5.37 -21.07
C ILE A 502 -21.46 -5.67 -22.54
N SER A 503 -20.68 -5.15 -23.49
CA SER A 503 -20.91 -5.43 -24.91
C SER A 503 -20.73 -6.92 -25.25
N GLY A 504 -19.77 -7.60 -24.63
CA GLY A 504 -19.57 -9.05 -24.76
C GLY A 504 -20.76 -9.86 -24.25
N PHE A 505 -21.23 -9.56 -23.04
CA PHE A 505 -22.42 -10.18 -22.43
C PHE A 505 -23.66 -9.98 -23.30
N VAL A 506 -23.87 -8.76 -23.78
CA VAL A 506 -24.98 -8.41 -24.67
C VAL A 506 -24.93 -9.22 -25.97
N ILE A 507 -23.77 -9.34 -26.62
CA ILE A 507 -23.60 -10.13 -27.85
C ILE A 507 -24.00 -11.58 -27.59
N TRP A 508 -23.54 -12.16 -26.48
CA TRP A 508 -23.85 -13.53 -26.10
C TRP A 508 -25.36 -13.72 -25.87
N TRP A 509 -25.98 -12.80 -25.12
CA TRP A 509 -27.41 -12.86 -24.80
C TRP A 509 -28.29 -12.78 -26.05
N LEU A 510 -28.01 -11.84 -26.95
CA LEU A 510 -28.73 -11.72 -28.23
C LEU A 510 -28.58 -12.96 -29.10
N ALA A 511 -27.40 -13.60 -29.09
CA ALA A 511 -27.13 -14.79 -29.88
C ALA A 511 -27.85 -16.03 -29.34
N HIS A 512 -27.94 -16.20 -28.01
CA HIS A 512 -28.58 -17.36 -27.37
C HIS A 512 -30.10 -17.23 -27.25
N ARG A 513 -30.63 -16.00 -27.16
CA ARG A 513 -32.09 -15.75 -27.28
C ARG A 513 -32.66 -16.17 -28.64
N LYS A 514 -31.79 -16.40 -29.63
CA LYS A 514 -32.11 -16.91 -30.97
C LYS A 514 -32.27 -18.44 -31.03
N LYS A 515 -31.87 -19.18 -30.00
CA LYS A 515 -31.98 -20.65 -29.91
C LYS A 515 -33.16 -21.14 -29.04
N ARG A 516 -33.82 -20.25 -28.30
CA ARG A 516 -34.97 -20.53 -27.42
C ARG A 516 -36.32 -20.11 -28.04
N LYS A 517 -36.35 -19.85 -29.34
CA LYS A 517 -37.54 -19.77 -30.19
C LYS A 517 -37.32 -20.74 -31.32
#